data_AF-A0A418QUB2-F1
#
_entry.id   AF-A0A418QUB2-F1
#
_cell.length_a   1.000
_cell.length_b   1.000
_cell.length_c   1.000
_cell.angle_alpha   90.00
_cell.angle_beta   90.00
_cell.angle_gamma   90.00
#
_symmetry.space_group_name_H-M   'P 1'
#
loop_
_entity.id
_entity.type
_entity.pdbx_description
1 polymer ?
#
loop_
_entity_poly.entity_id
_entity_poly.type
_entity_poly.pdbx_seq_one_letter_code
_entity_poly.pdbx_strand_id
1 'polypeptide(L)'
;MDWVPLDAARAFVDGDERWAAVLLARARDAQPVGSVAWARLERLHGLSLIHVQREVEGTFALERSDALLDAAGATRPDLEVLEARAASGLPER
;
A
#
# COMPACT_ATOMS: atom_id res chain seq x y z
N MET A 1 -4.91 0.00 -12.44
CA MET A 1 -4.24 -0.01 -11.12
C MET A 1 -4.67 1.21 -10.30
N ASP A 2 -5.91 1.65 -10.50
CA ASP A 2 -6.26 3.06 -10.27
C ASP A 2 -6.57 3.33 -8.79
N TRP A 3 -6.50 2.29 -7.95
CA TRP A 3 -6.70 2.34 -6.51
C TRP A 3 -5.41 2.66 -5.73
N VAL A 4 -4.24 2.60 -6.37
CA VAL A 4 -2.97 3.03 -5.76
C VAL A 4 -2.71 4.48 -6.14
N PRO A 5 -2.46 5.38 -5.17
CA PRO A 5 -2.15 6.76 -5.48
C PRO A 5 -0.90 6.88 -6.35
N LEU A 6 -0.97 7.64 -7.45
CA LEU A 6 0.17 7.78 -8.37
C LEU A 6 1.38 8.39 -7.68
N ASP A 7 1.15 9.39 -6.82
CA ASP A 7 2.22 10.08 -6.11
C ASP A 7 2.90 9.15 -5.07
N ALA A 8 2.17 8.20 -4.49
CA ALA A 8 2.76 7.21 -3.58
C ALA A 8 3.68 6.25 -4.33
N ALA A 9 3.24 5.80 -5.51
CA ALA A 9 4.03 4.92 -6.38
C ALA A 9 5.31 5.62 -6.87
N ARG A 10 5.21 6.89 -7.29
CA ARG A 10 6.37 7.70 -7.69
C ARG A 10 7.34 7.90 -6.53
N ALA A 11 6.85 8.31 -5.37
CA ALA A 11 7.68 8.50 -4.19
C ALA A 11 8.46 7.22 -3.83
N PHE A 12 7.82 6.05 -3.94
CA PHE A 12 8.50 4.77 -3.69
C PHE A 12 9.62 4.49 -4.70
N VAL A 13 9.34 4.63 -6.01
CA VAL A 13 10.34 4.39 -7.07
C VAL A 13 11.50 5.41 -7.03
N ASP A 14 11.22 6.63 -6.58
CA ASP A 14 12.21 7.70 -6.43
C ASP A 14 13.08 7.56 -5.15
N GLY A 15 12.81 6.54 -4.32
CA GLY A 15 13.54 6.28 -3.07
C GLY A 15 13.12 7.17 -1.89
N ASP A 16 11.92 7.75 -1.94
CA ASP A 16 11.28 8.42 -0.80
C ASP A 16 10.20 7.51 -0.19
N GLU A 17 10.61 6.35 0.31
CA GLU A 17 9.68 5.34 0.83
C GLU A 17 8.97 5.82 2.10
N ARG A 18 9.56 6.76 2.84
CA ARG A 18 8.89 7.42 3.97
C ARG A 18 7.68 8.21 3.49
N TRP A 19 7.85 8.99 2.42
CA TRP A 19 6.75 9.74 1.85
C TRP A 19 5.70 8.83 1.19
N ALA A 20 6.14 7.78 0.49
CA ALA A 20 5.25 6.75 -0.03
C ALA A 20 4.37 6.14 1.08
N ALA A 21 4.96 5.80 2.22
CA ALA A 21 4.23 5.25 3.37
C ALA A 21 3.18 6.24 3.91
N VAL A 22 3.48 7.55 3.96
CA VAL A 22 2.52 8.59 4.38
C VAL A 22 1.36 8.69 3.40
N LEU A 23 1.63 8.72 2.10
CA LEU A 23 0.60 8.82 1.06
C LEU A 23 -0.31 7.58 1.05
N LEU A 24 0.26 6.38 1.20
CA LEU A 24 -0.50 5.13 1.33
C LEU A 24 -1.38 5.12 2.58
N ALA A 25 -0.88 5.61 3.72
CA ALA A 25 -1.67 5.72 4.94
C ALA A 25 -2.87 6.67 4.76
N ARG A 26 -2.68 7.82 4.11
CA ARG A 26 -3.77 8.76 3.82
C ARG A 26 -4.83 8.14 2.91
N ALA A 27 -4.41 7.46 1.85
CA ALA A 27 -5.33 6.77 0.94
C ALA A 27 -6.09 5.65 1.65
N ARG A 28 -5.40 4.89 2.51
CA ARG A 28 -6.00 3.85 3.36
C ARG A 28 -7.06 4.44 4.29
N ASP A 29 -6.76 5.55 4.96
CA ASP A 29 -7.66 6.19 5.93
C ASP A 29 -8.92 6.78 5.27
N ALA A 30 -8.89 7.00 3.95
CA ALA A 30 -10.07 7.35 3.16
C ALA A 30 -10.97 6.15 2.80
N GLN A 31 -10.53 4.91 3.09
CA GLN A 31 -11.32 3.70 2.84
C GLN A 31 -12.05 3.23 4.10
N PRO A 32 -13.22 2.57 3.97
CA PRO A 32 -13.86 1.92 5.10
C PRO A 32 -12.95 0.85 5.72
N VAL A 33 -12.70 0.95 7.03
CA VAL A 33 -11.92 -0.03 7.79
C VAL A 33 -12.53 -1.43 7.61
N GLY A 34 -11.70 -2.43 7.36
CA GLY A 34 -12.13 -3.81 7.12
C GLY A 34 -12.54 -4.12 5.67
N SER A 35 -12.58 -3.13 4.78
CA SER A 35 -12.80 -3.37 3.34
C SER A 35 -11.56 -3.94 2.65
N VAL A 36 -11.76 -4.61 1.50
CA VAL A 36 -10.66 -5.08 0.65
C VAL A 36 -9.80 -3.91 0.15
N ALA A 37 -10.41 -2.76 -0.16
CA ALA A 37 -9.67 -1.56 -0.58
C ALA A 37 -8.74 -1.05 0.53
N TRP A 38 -9.25 -0.98 1.76
CA TRP A 38 -8.44 -0.65 2.94
C TRP A 38 -7.31 -1.66 3.14
N ALA A 39 -7.59 -2.96 3.08
CA ALA A 39 -6.60 -4.01 3.32
C ALA A 39 -5.45 -4.00 2.29
N ARG A 40 -5.76 -3.75 1.02
CA ARG A 40 -4.73 -3.62 -0.03
C ARG A 40 -3.77 -2.45 0.24
N LEU A 41 -4.29 -1.30 0.63
CA LEU A 41 -3.49 -0.11 0.93
C LEU A 41 -2.71 -0.26 2.24
N GLU A 42 -3.33 -0.85 3.27
CA GLU A 42 -2.68 -1.21 4.53
C GLU A 42 -1.47 -2.13 4.30
N ARG A 43 -1.62 -3.11 3.42
CA ARG A 43 -0.53 -4.03 3.10
C ARG A 43 0.64 -3.32 2.45
N LEU A 44 0.39 -2.50 1.43
CA LEU A 44 1.43 -1.71 0.77
C LEU A 44 2.11 -0.74 1.74
N HIS A 45 1.32 -0.09 2.62
CA HIS A 45 1.85 0.75 3.68
C HIS A 45 2.78 -0.04 4.63
N GLY A 46 2.38 -1.24 5.05
CA GLY A 46 3.19 -2.12 5.89
C GLY A 46 4.52 -2.52 5.24
N LEU A 47 4.51 -2.85 3.94
CA LEU A 47 5.74 -3.14 3.19
C LEU A 47 6.65 -1.91 3.10
N SER A 48 6.10 -0.71 2.82
CA SER A 48 6.88 0.52 2.82
C SER A 48 7.47 0.85 4.19
N LEU A 49 6.77 0.55 5.30
CA LEU A 49 7.29 0.70 6.66
C LEU A 49 8.51 -0.20 6.92
N ILE A 50 8.48 -1.45 6.45
CA ILE A 50 9.61 -2.38 6.58
C ILE A 50 10.85 -1.82 5.86
N HIS A 51 10.68 -1.25 4.65
CA HIS A 51 11.78 -0.64 3.89
C HIS A 51 12.46 0.52 4.63
N VAL A 52 11.71 1.24 5.48
CA VAL A 52 12.24 2.35 6.29
C VAL A 52 12.60 1.93 7.72
N GLN A 53 12.88 0.64 7.94
CA GLN A 53 13.32 0.06 9.22
C GLN A 53 12.28 0.18 10.35
N ARG A 54 10.99 0.14 10.01
CA ARG A 54 9.86 0.08 10.96
C ARG A 54 9.18 -1.28 10.93
N GLU A 55 9.96 -2.32 11.21
CA GLU A 55 9.57 -3.72 11.05
C GLU A 55 8.37 -4.11 11.91
N VAL A 56 8.29 -3.63 13.15
CA VAL A 56 7.20 -3.98 14.08
C VAL A 56 5.87 -3.44 13.56
N GLU A 57 5.82 -2.16 13.23
CA GLU A 57 4.60 -1.52 12.72
C GLU A 57 4.22 -2.06 11.35
N GLY A 58 5.22 -2.33 10.49
CA GLY A 58 5.01 -2.99 9.21
C GLY A 58 4.42 -4.39 9.36
N THR A 59 4.95 -5.20 10.28
CA THR A 59 4.44 -6.55 10.57
C THR A 59 2.99 -6.52 11.03
N PHE A 60 2.65 -5.63 11.97
CA PHE A 60 1.26 -5.48 12.42
C PHE A 60 0.31 -5.05 11.29
N ALA A 61 0.77 -4.20 10.37
CA ALA A 61 -0.02 -3.83 9.19
C ALA A 61 -0.22 -5.02 8.23
N LEU A 62 0.83 -5.82 8.00
CA LEU A 62 0.74 -7.05 7.21
C LEU A 62 -0.22 -8.06 7.83
N GLU A 63 -0.13 -8.32 9.14
CA GLU A 63 -1.03 -9.27 9.82
C GLU A 63 -2.50 -8.88 9.67
N ARG A 64 -2.83 -7.59 9.90
CA ARG A 64 -4.20 -7.10 9.75
C ARG A 64 -4.71 -7.19 8.32
N SER A 65 -3.88 -6.76 7.36
CA SER A 65 -4.27 -6.72 5.95
C SER A 65 -4.37 -8.12 5.34
N ASP A 66 -3.40 -8.99 5.61
CA ASP A 66 -3.38 -10.36 5.08
C ASP A 66 -4.58 -11.16 5.59
N ALA A 67 -4.95 -11.05 6.87
CA ALA A 67 -6.13 -11.72 7.42
C ALA A 67 -7.43 -11.31 6.71
N LEU A 68 -7.59 -10.02 6.40
CA LEU A 68 -8.75 -9.52 5.67
C LEU A 68 -8.76 -9.93 4.19
N LEU A 69 -7.60 -9.91 3.54
CA LEU A 69 -7.47 -10.30 2.13
C LEU A 69 -7.72 -11.80 1.96
N ASP A 70 -7.20 -12.63 2.85
CA ASP A 70 -7.42 -14.08 2.86
C ASP A 70 -8.89 -14.41 3.07
N ALA A 71 -9.55 -13.78 4.05
CA ALA A 71 -10.97 -13.97 4.31
C ALA A 71 -11.85 -13.58 3.11
N ALA A 72 -11.41 -12.60 2.32
CA ALA A 72 -12.08 -12.16 1.10
C ALA A 72 -11.68 -12.97 -0.16
N GLY A 73 -10.74 -13.91 -0.06
CA GLY A 73 -10.18 -14.62 -1.23
C GLY A 73 -9.45 -13.70 -2.22
N ALA A 74 -8.98 -12.53 -1.75
CA ALA A 74 -8.33 -11.53 -2.56
C ALA A 74 -6.82 -11.77 -2.65
N THR A 75 -6.21 -11.33 -3.77
CA THR A 75 -4.75 -11.34 -3.91
C THR A 75 -4.09 -10.35 -2.96
N ARG A 76 -2.92 -10.72 -2.43
CA ARG A 76 -2.08 -9.88 -1.58
C ARG A 76 -1.15 -9.03 -2.45
N PRO A 77 -1.33 -7.70 -2.52
CA PRO A 77 -0.43 -6.86 -3.31
C PRO A 77 0.94 -6.79 -2.64
N ASP A 78 2.00 -6.91 -3.44
CA ASP A 78 3.38 -6.66 -3.03
C ASP A 78 3.90 -5.33 -3.62
N LEU A 79 5.19 -5.06 -3.45
CA LEU A 79 5.80 -3.80 -3.87
C LEU A 79 5.87 -3.64 -5.40
N GLU A 80 5.79 -4.74 -6.18
CA GLU A 80 5.74 -4.67 -7.64
C GLU A 80 4.51 -3.89 -8.12
N VAL A 81 3.45 -3.84 -7.31
CA VAL A 81 2.27 -3.02 -7.59
C VAL A 81 2.60 -1.52 -7.62
N LEU A 82 3.50 -1.04 -6.74
CA LEU A 82 3.94 0.36 -6.74
C LEU A 82 4.79 0.67 -7.97
N GLU A 83 5.70 -0.23 -8.32
CA GLU A 83 6.55 -0.09 -9.52
C GLU A 83 5.72 -0.06 -10.80
N ALA A 84 4.78 -1.00 -10.95
CA ALA A 84 3.88 -1.04 -12.08
C ALA A 84 2.96 0.19 -12.14
N ARG A 85 2.50 0.69 -10.98
CA ARG A 85 1.70 1.92 -10.91
C ARG A 85 2.50 3.13 -11.37
N ALA A 86 3.74 3.29 -10.91
CA ALA A 86 4.61 4.40 -11.32
C ALA A 86 4.89 4.35 -12.82
N ALA A 87 5.20 3.16 -13.36
CA ALA A 87 5.45 2.94 -14.79
C ALA A 87 4.22 3.26 -15.66
N SER A 88 3.01 3.00 -15.16
CA SER A 88 1.78 3.28 -15.92
C SER A 88 1.56 4.78 -16.18
N GLY A 89 1.97 5.66 -15.26
CA GLY A 89 1.84 7.11 -15.37
C GLY A 89 0.40 7.67 -15.49
N LEU A 90 -0.62 6.81 -15.56
CA LEU A 90 -2.02 7.21 -15.76
C LEU A 90 -2.56 7.93 -14.52
N PRO A 91 -3.35 9.01 -14.66
CA PRO A 91 -4.02 9.62 -13.51
C PRO A 91 -5.01 8.64 -12.87
N GLU A 92 -5.31 8.85 -11.60
CA GLU A 92 -6.41 8.16 -10.91
C GLU A 92 -7.75 8.47 -11.61
N ARG A 93 -8.63 7.47 -11.71
CA ARG A 93 -9.94 7.59 -12.38
C ARG A 93 -11.06 7.92 -11.40
#